data_AF-A0A0G0QYJ7-F1
#
_entry.id   AF-A0A0G0QYJ7-F1
#
_cell.length_a   1.000
_cell.length_b   1.000
_cell.length_c   1.000
_cell.angle_alpha   90.00
_cell.angle_beta   90.00
_cell.angle_gamma   90.00
#
_symmetry.space_group_name_H-M   'P 1'
#
loop_
_entity.id
_entity.type
_entity.pdbx_description
1 polymer ?
#
loop_
_entity_poly.entity_id
_entity_poly.type
_entity_poly.pdbx_seq_one_letter_code
_entity_poly.pdbx_strand_id
1 'polypeptide(L)'
;MDKKLPTIDIHGKEYTLVSTRILHFNEVFINGKIETEMLQNNDEVVVRAKITPDIDKPERHFIAHSQAVKGGTGVNKTAALENCETSAVGRALGFMGIGVIESIASADEVNKAETQSMRKPADTMQNMWCPLCEVNAIISKKTGKPYCPTFKKHPQGQYISLTAKPSEKEQEFEKSLDIDEINSMI
;
A
#
# COMPACT_ATOMS: atom_id res chain seq x y z
N MET A 1 15.03 -30.34 15.59
CA MET A 1 14.07 -29.55 16.38
C MET A 1 13.89 -28.24 15.67
N ASP A 2 12.71 -27.99 15.10
CA ASP A 2 12.40 -26.72 14.45
C ASP A 2 12.45 -25.61 15.49
N LYS A 3 13.51 -24.82 15.45
CA LYS A 3 13.69 -23.67 16.33
C LYS A 3 12.65 -22.63 15.91
N LYS A 4 11.57 -22.50 16.69
CA LYS A 4 10.55 -21.46 16.47
C LYS A 4 11.27 -20.11 16.50
N LEU A 5 11.20 -19.37 15.38
CA LEU A 5 11.83 -18.07 15.28
C LEU A 5 11.18 -17.08 16.24
N PRO A 6 11.94 -16.14 16.83
CA PRO A 6 11.37 -15.04 17.61
C PRO A 6 10.27 -14.31 16.84
N THR A 7 9.12 -14.14 17.52
CA THR A 7 7.94 -13.44 17.00
C THR A 7 7.63 -12.22 17.85
N ILE A 8 6.90 -11.28 17.26
CA ILE A 8 6.22 -10.21 17.99
C ILE A 8 4.71 -10.34 17.78
N ASP A 9 3.94 -9.95 18.79
CA ASP A 9 2.48 -9.88 18.71
C ASP A 9 2.07 -8.51 18.15
N ILE A 10 1.27 -8.53 17.08
CA ILE A 10 0.57 -7.35 16.57
C ILE A 10 -0.92 -7.69 16.52
N HIS A 11 -1.70 -7.12 17.45
CA HIS A 11 -3.15 -7.32 17.65
C HIS A 11 -3.58 -8.80 17.73
N GLY A 12 -2.85 -9.60 18.51
CA GLY A 12 -3.16 -11.00 18.76
C GLY A 12 -2.69 -11.96 17.66
N LYS A 13 -1.88 -11.48 16.71
CA LYS A 13 -1.25 -12.30 15.67
C LYS A 13 0.27 -12.26 15.80
N GLU A 14 0.90 -13.42 15.65
CA GLU A 14 2.36 -13.55 15.71
C GLU A 14 3.00 -13.23 14.35
N TYR A 15 3.97 -12.32 14.34
CA TYR A 15 4.76 -11.96 13.16
C TYR A 15 6.25 -12.12 13.41
N THR A 16 6.98 -12.62 12.41
CA THR A 16 8.45 -12.68 12.45
C THR A 16 9.06 -11.42 11.84
N LEU A 17 10.06 -10.85 12.50
CA LEU A 17 10.82 -9.70 11.97
C LEU A 17 11.72 -10.12 10.80
N VAL A 18 11.92 -9.21 9.83
CA VAL A 18 12.83 -9.47 8.70
C VAL A 18 14.26 -9.73 9.19
N SER A 19 14.73 -9.00 10.21
CA SER A 19 16.04 -9.21 10.85
C SER A 19 16.20 -10.64 11.39
N THR A 20 15.15 -11.20 12.00
CA THR A 20 15.15 -12.57 12.51
C THR A 20 15.23 -13.59 11.38
N ARG A 21 14.54 -13.34 10.26
CA ARG A 21 14.64 -14.18 9.05
C ARG A 21 16.05 -14.16 8.46
N ILE A 22 16.70 -13.00 8.41
CA ILE A 22 18.08 -12.84 7.89
C ILE A 22 19.09 -13.56 8.77
N LEU A 23 18.99 -13.40 10.10
CA LEU A 23 19.90 -14.09 11.04
C LEU A 23 19.77 -15.60 10.89
N HIS A 24 18.54 -16.13 10.89
CA HIS A 24 18.31 -17.55 10.68
C HIS A 24 18.83 -18.05 9.32
N PHE A 25 18.65 -17.26 8.26
CA PHE A 25 19.18 -17.61 6.95
C PHE A 25 20.70 -17.79 6.99
N ASN A 26 21.44 -16.84 7.55
CA ASN A 26 22.90 -16.91 7.63
C ASN A 26 23.39 -18.02 8.59
N GLU A 27 22.63 -18.35 9.64
CA GLU A 27 22.95 -19.45 10.56
C GLU A 27 22.81 -20.83 9.89
N VAL A 28 21.76 -21.03 9.09
CA VAL A 28 21.41 -22.34 8.52
C VAL A 28 21.99 -22.55 7.12
N PHE A 29 22.05 -21.49 6.32
CA PHE A 29 22.48 -21.50 4.93
C PHE A 29 23.81 -20.77 4.80
N ILE A 30 24.87 -21.35 5.37
CA ILE A 30 26.22 -20.76 5.43
C ILE A 30 26.79 -20.45 4.04
N ASN A 31 26.48 -21.29 3.05
CA ASN A 31 26.84 -21.09 1.64
C ASN A 31 25.74 -20.34 0.85
N GLY A 32 24.82 -19.70 1.55
CA GLY A 32 23.71 -18.96 0.97
C GLY A 32 24.10 -17.54 0.57
N LYS A 33 23.28 -16.94 -0.27
CA LYS A 33 23.46 -15.59 -0.81
C LYS A 33 22.14 -14.85 -0.87
N ILE A 34 22.16 -13.59 -0.42
CA ILE A 34 21.07 -12.62 -0.57
C ILE A 34 21.53 -11.55 -1.55
N GLU A 35 20.76 -11.33 -2.60
CA GLU A 35 21.03 -10.31 -3.62
C GLU A 35 19.83 -9.38 -3.73
N THR A 36 20.09 -8.09 -3.84
CA THR A 36 19.07 -7.08 -4.10
C THR A 36 19.42 -6.30 -5.35
N GLU A 37 18.40 -5.90 -6.10
CA GLU A 37 18.54 -5.11 -7.31
C GLU A 37 17.44 -4.04 -7.33
N MET A 38 17.87 -2.80 -7.49
CA MET A 38 16.97 -1.68 -7.70
C MET A 38 16.55 -1.63 -9.16
N LEU A 39 15.28 -1.92 -9.44
CA LEU A 39 14.73 -1.92 -10.79
C LEU A 39 14.27 -0.53 -11.23
N GLN A 40 13.85 0.30 -10.28
CA GLN A 40 13.36 1.65 -10.54
C GLN A 40 13.65 2.58 -9.36
N ASN A 41 13.98 3.85 -9.65
CA ASN A 41 14.33 4.86 -8.64
C ASN A 41 13.82 6.27 -9.00
N ASN A 42 12.60 6.39 -9.51
CA ASN A 42 12.01 7.69 -9.87
C ASN A 42 11.06 8.14 -8.75
N ASP A 43 9.81 8.50 -9.07
CA ASP A 43 8.75 8.76 -8.08
C ASP A 43 8.40 7.51 -7.26
N GLU A 44 8.62 6.35 -7.87
CA GLU A 44 8.50 5.05 -7.24
C GLU A 44 9.84 4.34 -7.22
N VAL A 45 10.10 3.66 -6.10
CA VAL A 45 11.24 2.77 -5.91
C VAL A 45 10.74 1.35 -6.01
N VAL A 46 11.33 0.57 -6.91
CA VAL A 46 11.05 -0.87 -7.05
C VAL A 46 12.34 -1.63 -6.80
N VAL A 47 12.30 -2.57 -5.86
CA VAL A 47 13.45 -3.44 -5.52
C VAL A 47 13.04 -4.89 -5.70
N ARG A 48 13.93 -5.66 -6.32
CA ARG A 48 13.87 -7.11 -6.41
C ARG A 48 14.89 -7.71 -5.44
N ALA A 49 14.50 -8.72 -4.69
CA ALA A 49 15.42 -9.54 -3.89
C ALA A 49 15.44 -10.96 -4.44
N LYS A 50 16.63 -11.57 -4.50
CA LYS A 50 16.86 -12.97 -4.82
C LYS A 50 17.61 -13.65 -3.68
N ILE A 51 17.05 -14.73 -3.17
CA ILE A 51 17.64 -15.56 -2.12
C ILE A 51 18.07 -16.88 -2.75
N THR A 52 19.36 -17.18 -2.67
CA THR A 52 19.93 -18.45 -3.13
C THR A 52 20.47 -19.18 -1.89
N PRO A 53 19.84 -20.27 -1.43
CA PRO A 53 20.23 -20.93 -0.17
C PRO A 53 21.58 -21.65 -0.22
N ASP A 54 22.05 -21.98 -1.42
CA ASP A 54 23.32 -22.65 -1.65
C ASP A 54 23.85 -22.20 -3.02
N ILE A 55 24.96 -21.48 -3.07
CA ILE A 55 25.50 -20.94 -4.32
C ILE A 55 25.96 -22.03 -5.29
N ASP A 56 26.24 -23.24 -4.80
CA ASP A 56 26.59 -24.40 -5.63
C ASP A 56 25.36 -25.03 -6.31
N LYS A 57 24.15 -24.65 -5.86
CA LYS A 57 22.85 -25.08 -6.40
C LYS A 57 21.97 -23.88 -6.76
N PRO A 58 22.41 -23.02 -7.69
CA PRO A 58 21.76 -21.73 -7.97
C PRO A 58 20.37 -21.86 -8.59
N GLU A 59 19.99 -23.04 -9.10
CA GLU A 59 18.66 -23.33 -9.63
C GLU A 59 17.58 -23.22 -8.56
N ARG A 60 17.89 -23.53 -7.30
CA ARG A 60 16.99 -23.32 -6.17
C ARG A 60 17.17 -21.90 -5.64
N HIS A 61 16.28 -21.01 -6.03
CA HIS A 61 16.27 -19.63 -5.53
C HIS A 61 14.84 -19.09 -5.40
N PHE A 62 14.70 -18.04 -4.59
CA PHE A 62 13.42 -17.41 -4.29
C PHE A 62 13.50 -15.92 -4.61
N ILE A 63 12.53 -15.41 -5.36
CA ILE A 63 12.50 -14.02 -5.82
C ILE A 63 11.27 -13.34 -5.27
N ALA A 64 11.45 -12.14 -4.74
CA ALA A 64 10.35 -11.26 -4.41
C ALA A 64 10.64 -9.83 -4.83
N HIS A 65 9.57 -9.05 -4.93
CA HIS A 65 9.62 -7.64 -5.27
C HIS A 65 8.94 -6.83 -4.18
N SER A 66 9.35 -5.58 -4.06
CA SER A 66 8.67 -4.56 -3.27
C SER A 66 8.64 -3.26 -4.07
N GLN A 67 7.67 -2.40 -3.73
CA GLN A 67 7.50 -1.08 -4.31
C GLN A 67 7.19 -0.06 -3.19
N ALA A 68 7.71 1.15 -3.33
CA ALA A 68 7.40 2.27 -2.44
C ALA A 68 7.38 3.59 -3.21
N VAL A 69 6.38 4.45 -2.95
CA VAL A 69 6.30 5.80 -3.50
C VAL A 69 7.14 6.76 -2.66
N LYS A 70 8.03 7.54 -3.28
CA LYS A 70 8.82 8.58 -2.60
C LYS A 70 7.92 9.74 -2.19
N GLY A 71 8.16 10.30 -1.01
CA GLY A 71 7.38 11.45 -0.52
C GLY A 71 5.95 11.10 -0.08
N GLY A 72 5.61 9.80 0.01
CA GLY A 72 4.34 9.35 0.58
C GLY A 72 4.19 9.66 2.09
N THR A 73 3.08 9.22 2.69
CA THR A 73 2.84 9.39 4.13
C THR A 73 3.63 8.37 4.98
N GLY A 74 4.09 8.76 6.18
CA GLY A 74 4.76 7.86 7.13
C GLY A 74 6.27 7.64 6.87
N VAL A 75 6.77 6.42 7.08
CA VAL A 75 8.20 6.05 7.00
C VAL A 75 8.79 6.22 5.58
N ASN A 76 7.94 6.19 4.54
CA ASN A 76 8.36 6.36 3.13
C ASN A 76 8.63 7.83 2.75
N LYS A 77 8.43 8.78 3.67
CA LYS A 77 8.72 10.18 3.42
C LYS A 77 10.22 10.47 3.38
N THR A 78 11.04 9.65 4.05
CA THR A 78 12.50 9.82 4.15
C THR A 78 13.33 8.57 3.86
N ALA A 79 12.73 7.37 3.87
CA ALA A 79 13.46 6.10 3.71
C ALA A 79 12.72 5.10 2.78
N ALA A 80 12.19 5.58 1.65
CA ALA A 80 11.41 4.75 0.73
C ALA A 80 12.24 3.60 0.13
N LEU A 81 13.53 3.83 -0.14
CA LEU A 81 14.41 2.82 -0.72
C LEU A 81 14.73 1.70 0.28
N GLU A 82 15.16 2.06 1.48
CA GLU A 82 15.55 1.13 2.55
C GLU A 82 14.35 0.29 2.97
N ASN A 83 13.16 0.90 3.05
CA ASN A 83 11.92 0.20 3.28
C ASN A 83 11.58 -0.78 2.16
N CYS A 84 11.78 -0.38 0.91
CA CYS A 84 11.50 -1.21 -0.25
C CYS A 84 12.44 -2.41 -0.29
N GLU A 85 13.73 -2.19 -0.06
CA GLU A 85 14.75 -3.24 -0.05
C GLU A 85 14.52 -4.27 1.05
N THR A 86 14.32 -3.82 2.30
CA THR A 86 14.03 -4.70 3.43
C THR A 86 12.73 -5.49 3.25
N SER A 87 11.71 -4.90 2.64
CA SER A 87 10.44 -5.59 2.34
C SER A 87 10.63 -6.65 1.26
N ALA A 88 11.40 -6.37 0.20
CA ALA A 88 11.72 -7.36 -0.84
C ALA A 88 12.48 -8.55 -0.25
N VAL A 89 13.50 -8.31 0.57
CA VAL A 89 14.25 -9.38 1.26
C VAL A 89 13.34 -10.20 2.19
N GLY A 90 12.52 -9.52 3.00
CA GLY A 90 11.58 -10.18 3.91
C GLY A 90 10.59 -11.11 3.20
N ARG A 91 10.08 -10.70 2.04
CA ARG A 91 9.19 -11.51 1.20
C ARG A 91 9.90 -12.69 0.56
N ALA A 92 11.11 -12.49 0.03
CA ALA A 92 11.85 -13.58 -0.60
C ALA A 92 12.25 -14.67 0.42
N LEU A 93 12.65 -14.27 1.64
CA LEU A 93 12.88 -15.20 2.76
C LEU A 93 11.58 -15.88 3.22
N GLY A 94 10.46 -15.16 3.18
CA GLY A 94 9.13 -15.75 3.42
C GLY A 94 8.76 -16.80 2.37
N PHE A 95 9.01 -16.54 1.08
CA PHE A 95 8.79 -17.53 0.01
C PHE A 95 9.68 -18.76 0.15
N MET A 96 10.87 -18.59 0.71
CA MET A 96 11.74 -19.71 1.08
C MET A 96 11.20 -20.54 2.27
N GLY A 97 10.24 -20.01 3.02
CA GLY A 97 9.62 -20.65 4.17
C GLY A 97 10.17 -20.20 5.53
N ILE A 98 11.02 -19.17 5.57
CA ILE A 98 11.63 -18.69 6.83
C ILE A 98 10.68 -17.70 7.50
N GLY A 99 10.21 -18.05 8.70
CA GLY A 99 9.38 -17.15 9.52
C GLY A 99 7.99 -16.92 8.96
N VAL A 100 7.44 -17.92 8.26
CA VAL A 100 6.04 -18.00 7.85
C VAL A 100 5.29 -18.79 8.92
N ILE A 101 4.31 -18.15 9.55
CA ILE A 101 3.46 -18.78 10.58
C ILE A 101 2.03 -18.89 10.05
N GLU A 102 1.34 -17.76 9.91
CA GLU A 102 -0.01 -17.70 9.31
C GLU A 102 -0.03 -16.91 7.99
N SER A 103 0.93 -16.02 7.78
CA SER A 103 1.05 -15.20 6.57
C SER A 103 2.51 -14.92 6.21
N ILE A 104 2.75 -14.59 4.94
CA ILE A 104 4.08 -14.24 4.42
C ILE A 104 4.48 -12.81 4.85
N ALA A 105 3.50 -11.98 5.19
CA ALA A 105 3.70 -10.59 5.57
C ALA A 105 4.58 -10.47 6.82
N SER A 106 5.52 -9.52 6.80
CA SER A 106 6.36 -9.23 7.97
C SER A 106 5.63 -8.31 8.95
N ALA A 107 6.10 -8.28 10.19
CA ALA A 107 5.64 -7.34 11.21
C ALA A 107 5.65 -5.87 10.74
N ASP A 108 6.73 -5.47 10.06
CA ASP A 108 6.91 -4.10 9.57
C ASP A 108 5.88 -3.76 8.49
N GLU A 109 5.49 -4.74 7.66
CA GLU A 109 4.47 -4.55 6.63
C GLU A 109 3.08 -4.39 7.22
N VAL A 110 2.74 -5.13 8.28
CA VAL A 110 1.46 -4.99 8.98
C VAL A 110 1.37 -3.63 9.67
N ASN A 111 2.43 -3.22 10.37
CA ASN A 111 2.49 -1.90 10.99
C ASN A 111 2.39 -0.76 9.95
N LYS A 112 2.99 -0.92 8.76
CA LYS A 112 2.85 0.02 7.64
C LYS A 112 1.42 0.06 7.09
N ALA A 113 0.76 -1.09 6.93
CA ALA A 113 -0.62 -1.14 6.48
C ALA A 113 -1.59 -0.48 7.49
N GLU A 114 -1.37 -0.69 8.79
CA GLU A 114 -2.17 -0.08 9.85
C GLU A 114 -2.03 1.44 9.88
N THR A 115 -0.80 1.95 9.80
CA THR A 115 -0.55 3.40 9.75
C THR A 115 -1.15 4.07 8.50
N GLN A 116 -1.23 3.36 7.37
CA GLN A 116 -1.94 3.85 6.18
C GLN A 116 -3.47 3.78 6.35
N SER A 117 -3.99 2.74 7.00
CA SER A 117 -5.42 2.59 7.31
C SER A 117 -5.91 3.59 8.38
N MET A 118 -5.02 4.10 9.22
CA MET A 118 -5.27 5.15 10.21
C MET A 118 -5.28 6.57 9.60
N ARG A 119 -5.53 6.72 8.29
CA ARG A 119 -6.17 7.94 7.79
C ARG A 119 -7.53 8.02 8.47
N LYS A 120 -7.63 8.84 9.52
CA LYS A 120 -8.84 8.98 10.34
C LYS A 120 -10.05 9.16 9.41
N PRO A 121 -11.18 8.46 9.63
CA PRO A 121 -12.41 8.67 8.86
C PRO A 121 -12.87 10.15 8.86
N ALA A 122 -12.40 10.95 9.81
CA ALA A 122 -12.60 12.40 9.85
C ALA A 122 -12.06 13.15 8.62
N ASP A 123 -10.89 12.78 8.07
CA ASP A 123 -10.34 13.44 6.86
C ASP A 123 -11.10 13.01 5.60
N THR A 124 -11.56 11.75 5.54
CA THR A 124 -12.36 11.25 4.40
C THR A 124 -13.75 11.87 4.37
N MET A 125 -14.34 12.19 5.54
CA MET A 125 -15.66 12.83 5.64
C MET A 125 -15.62 14.33 5.32
N GLN A 126 -14.48 15.02 5.52
CA GLN A 126 -14.35 16.47 5.28
C GLN A 126 -14.20 16.84 3.80
N ASN A 127 -13.82 15.89 2.93
CA ASN A 127 -13.59 16.11 1.50
C ASN A 127 -14.61 15.40 0.61
N MET A 128 -15.78 15.07 1.15
CA MET A 128 -16.88 14.55 0.35
C MET A 128 -17.43 15.64 -0.59
N TRP A 129 -17.73 15.25 -1.81
CA TRP A 129 -18.12 16.11 -2.93
C TRP A 129 -19.48 15.68 -3.47
N CYS A 130 -20.30 16.66 -3.85
CA CYS A 130 -21.57 16.42 -4.52
C CYS A 130 -21.37 16.49 -6.05
N PRO A 131 -21.45 15.38 -6.80
CA PRO A 131 -21.26 15.40 -8.25
C PRO A 131 -22.34 16.19 -9.00
N LEU A 132 -23.56 16.31 -8.46
CA LEU A 132 -24.63 17.07 -9.10
C LEU A 132 -24.50 18.59 -8.93
N CYS A 133 -23.86 19.05 -7.86
CA CYS A 133 -23.78 20.47 -7.53
C CYS A 133 -22.36 21.02 -7.59
N GLU A 134 -21.37 20.14 -7.77
CA GLU A 134 -19.94 20.49 -7.79
C GLU A 134 -19.50 21.29 -6.56
N VAL A 135 -20.06 20.95 -5.41
CA VAL A 135 -19.74 21.58 -4.12
C VAL A 135 -19.25 20.56 -3.10
N ASN A 136 -18.39 21.04 -2.21
CA ASN A 136 -17.99 20.28 -1.03
C ASN A 136 -19.19 20.07 -0.08
N ALA A 137 -19.26 18.87 0.48
CA ALA A 137 -20.21 18.53 1.53
C ALA A 137 -19.85 19.25 2.84
N ILE A 138 -20.87 19.50 3.65
CA ILE A 138 -20.73 20.05 4.99
C ILE A 138 -21.12 19.03 6.05
N ILE A 139 -20.48 19.06 7.21
CA ILE A 139 -20.78 18.14 8.31
C ILE A 139 -21.97 18.66 9.12
N SER A 140 -23.01 17.84 9.23
CA SER A 140 -24.15 18.13 10.09
C SER A 140 -23.74 18.15 11.56
N LYS A 141 -23.96 19.29 12.24
CA LYS A 141 -23.75 19.41 13.70
C LYS A 141 -24.64 18.46 14.51
N LYS A 142 -25.78 18.03 13.96
CA LYS A 142 -26.74 17.14 14.66
C LYS A 142 -26.41 15.67 14.50
N THR A 143 -26.00 15.24 13.31
CA THR A 143 -25.83 13.81 12.98
C THR A 143 -24.37 13.41 12.80
N GLY A 144 -23.45 14.37 12.73
CA GLY A 144 -22.03 14.14 12.43
C GLY A 144 -21.76 13.67 10.99
N LYS A 145 -22.79 13.53 10.16
CA LYS A 145 -22.68 13.00 8.78
C LYS A 145 -22.52 14.13 7.76
N PRO A 146 -21.70 13.94 6.71
CA PRO A 146 -21.58 14.88 5.59
C PRO A 146 -22.87 14.89 4.76
N TYR A 147 -23.26 16.06 4.30
CA TYR A 147 -24.39 16.25 3.37
C TYR A 147 -24.11 17.39 2.39
N CYS A 148 -24.72 17.34 1.21
CA CYS A 148 -24.65 18.43 0.24
C CYS A 148 -25.41 19.66 0.77
N PRO A 149 -24.79 20.86 0.89
CA PRO A 149 -25.48 22.06 1.39
C PRO A 149 -26.64 22.52 0.50
N THR A 150 -26.59 22.17 -0.79
CA THR A 150 -27.57 22.54 -1.82
C THR A 150 -28.55 21.43 -2.16
N PHE A 151 -28.61 20.35 -1.36
CA PHE A 151 -29.41 19.15 -1.68
C PHE A 151 -30.89 19.42 -2.00
N LYS A 152 -31.46 20.50 -1.45
CA LYS A 152 -32.85 20.93 -1.73
C LYS A 152 -33.09 21.32 -3.19
N LYS A 153 -32.04 21.61 -3.95
CA LYS A 153 -32.10 21.94 -5.39
C LYS A 153 -31.98 20.70 -6.27
N HIS A 154 -31.71 19.53 -5.70
CA HIS A 154 -31.64 18.30 -6.48
C HIS A 154 -33.02 17.93 -7.03
N PRO A 155 -33.08 17.30 -8.23
CA PRO A 155 -34.33 16.78 -8.77
C PRO A 155 -35.04 15.89 -7.73
N GLN A 156 -36.31 16.21 -7.44
CA GLN A 156 -37.19 15.48 -6.51
C GLN A 156 -36.69 15.32 -5.06
N GLY A 157 -35.71 16.10 -4.60
CA GLY A 157 -35.23 16.03 -3.20
C GLY A 157 -34.51 14.72 -2.84
N GLN A 158 -34.00 14.00 -3.85
CA GLN A 158 -33.28 12.75 -3.63
C GLN A 158 -31.93 13.00 -2.95
N TYR A 159 -31.65 12.14 -1.96
CA TYR A 159 -30.31 12.01 -1.40
C TYR A 159 -29.44 11.28 -2.41
N ILE A 160 -28.47 11.99 -2.97
CA ILE A 160 -27.42 11.36 -3.78
C ILE A 160 -26.24 10.95 -2.90
N SER A 161 -25.53 9.90 -3.31
CA SER A 161 -24.27 9.51 -2.69
C SER A 161 -23.22 10.59 -2.93
N LEU A 162 -22.65 11.10 -1.85
CA LEU A 162 -21.46 11.95 -1.91
C LEU A 162 -20.24 11.10 -2.26
N THR A 163 -19.38 11.61 -3.12
CA THR A 163 -18.17 10.92 -3.60
C THR A 163 -16.92 11.64 -3.12
N ALA A 164 -15.73 11.09 -3.38
CA ALA A 164 -14.50 11.86 -3.24
C ALA A 164 -14.46 12.95 -4.32
N LYS A 165 -13.87 14.11 -3.99
CA LYS A 165 -13.64 15.16 -4.99
C LYS A 165 -12.65 14.63 -6.06
N PRO A 166 -13.00 14.67 -7.37
CA PRO A 166 -12.08 14.29 -8.43
C PRO A 166 -10.88 15.24 -8.46
N SER A 167 -9.71 14.70 -8.76
CA SER A 167 -8.45 15.43 -8.89
C SER A 167 -8.49 16.41 -10.08
N GLU A 168 -7.62 17.42 -10.07
CA GLU A 168 -7.52 18.39 -11.18
C GLU A 168 -7.30 17.69 -12.54
N LYS A 169 -6.50 16.62 -12.56
CA LYS A 169 -6.26 15.80 -13.76
C LYS A 169 -7.50 15.03 -14.23
N GLU A 170 -8.32 14.52 -13.31
CA GLU A 170 -9.58 13.83 -13.66
C GLU A 170 -10.62 14.81 -14.21
N GLN A 171 -10.69 16.03 -13.65
CA GLN A 171 -11.57 17.09 -14.14
C GLN A 171 -11.14 17.62 -15.52
N GLU A 172 -9.83 17.72 -15.78
CA GLU A 172 -9.31 18.05 -17.11
C GLU A 172 -9.61 16.96 -18.14
N PHE A 173 -9.51 15.69 -17.74
CA PHE A 173 -9.86 14.56 -18.60
C PHE A 173 -11.36 14.53 -18.94
N GLU A 174 -12.25 14.71 -17.96
CA GLU A 174 -13.69 14.79 -18.21
C GLU A 174 -14.07 16.01 -19.07
N LYS A 175 -13.41 17.15 -18.89
CA LYS A 175 -13.60 18.33 -19.77
C LYS A 175 -13.05 18.13 -21.18
N SER A 176 -12.04 17.28 -21.36
CA SER A 176 -11.49 16.94 -22.68
C SER A 176 -12.37 15.94 -23.45
N LEU A 177 -13.30 15.27 -22.75
CA LEU A 177 -14.34 14.43 -23.33
C LEU A 177 -15.57 15.28 -23.67
N ASP A 178 -15.41 16.32 -24.50
CA ASP A 178 -16.56 17.01 -25.09
C ASP A 178 -17.27 16.01 -26.02
N ILE A 179 -18.50 15.63 -25.65
CA ILE A 179 -19.38 14.65 -26.33
C ILE A 179 -19.78 15.10 -27.76
N ASP A 180 -19.38 16.29 -28.19
CA ASP A 180 -19.68 16.86 -29.50
C ASP A 180 -18.81 16.30 -30.64
N GLU A 181 -17.60 15.78 -30.39
CA GLU A 181 -16.80 15.15 -31.47
C GLU A 181 -17.30 13.74 -31.82
N ILE A 182 -17.84 12.98 -30.87
CA ILE A 182 -18.30 11.60 -31.08
C ILE A 182 -19.61 11.57 -31.91
N ASN A 183 -20.49 12.55 -31.74
CA ASN A 183 -21.73 12.65 -32.51
C ASN A 183 -21.54 13.18 -33.94
N SER A 184 -20.33 13.64 -34.31
CA SER A 184 -19.99 14.03 -35.69
C SER A 184 -19.47 12.87 -36.55
N MET A 185 -19.22 11.70 -35.94
CA MET A 185 -18.68 10.50 -36.61
C MET A 185 -19.66 9.32 -36.65
N ILE A 186 -20.96 9.55 -36.41
CA ILE A 186 -22.03 8.56 -36.62
C ILE A 186 -23.03 9.09 -37.65
#